data_AF-R7BY87-F1
#
_entry.id   AF-R7BY87-F1
#
_cell.length_a   1.000
_cell.length_b   1.000
_cell.length_c   1.000
_cell.angle_alpha   90.00
_cell.angle_beta   90.00
_cell.angle_gamma   90.00
#
_symmetry.space_group_name_H-M   'P 1'
#
loop_
_entity.id
_entity.type
_entity.pdbx_description
1 polymer ?
#
loop_
_entity_poly.entity_id
_entity_poly.type
_entity_poly.pdbx_seq_one_letter_code
_entity_poly.pdbx_strand_id
1 'polypeptide(L)'
;MAQAGFYTIKSVDRDRMVTLTWPNAEGRRAMLASRAHRLLGRTMFAGWARAEDVPADPLDAADYFSMLMNGIARQRFPVTDAFYCLRYLEILLADHGFDVEVSTDTDPMELRLAFQKRPAVFLFAWAVLEEDVETALSALERRIAQRPEEKGDPVFPLIWCEETERFVFRGASEHQPV
;
A
#
# COMPACT_ATOMS: atom_id res chain seq x y z
N MET A 1 20.69 7.00 0.94
CA MET A 1 19.95 7.11 -0.33
C MET A 1 18.88 8.18 -0.15
N ALA A 2 18.80 9.17 -1.05
CA ALA A 2 17.77 10.21 -0.96
C ALA A 2 16.43 9.64 -1.45
N GLN A 3 15.45 9.56 -0.55
CA GLN A 3 14.08 9.19 -0.88
C GLN A 3 13.49 10.31 -1.75
N ALA A 4 13.06 9.99 -2.97
CA ALA A 4 12.34 10.93 -3.82
C ALA A 4 10.90 11.11 -3.28
N GLY A 5 10.80 11.87 -2.19
CA GLY A 5 9.54 12.28 -1.59
C GLY A 5 8.95 13.51 -2.28
N PHE A 6 7.63 13.63 -2.26
CA PHE A 6 6.97 14.85 -2.71
C PHE A 6 7.06 15.91 -1.61
N TYR A 7 7.50 17.11 -1.99
CA TYR A 7 7.51 18.26 -1.11
C TYR A 7 6.44 19.27 -1.54
N THR A 8 5.78 19.87 -0.56
CA THR A 8 4.89 21.01 -0.73
C THR A 8 5.58 22.29 -0.28
N ILE A 9 5.20 23.42 -0.86
CA ILE A 9 5.74 24.72 -0.46
C ILE A 9 5.10 25.12 0.87
N LYS A 10 5.91 25.17 1.93
CA LYS A 10 5.49 25.66 3.25
C LYS A 10 5.42 27.18 3.28
N SER A 11 6.44 27.83 2.71
CA SER A 11 6.57 29.29 2.67
C SER A 11 7.53 29.72 1.59
N VAL A 12 7.36 30.95 1.12
CA VAL A 12 8.33 31.68 0.32
C VAL A 12 8.71 32.92 1.10
N ASP A 13 9.99 33.10 1.42
CA ASP A 13 10.44 34.27 2.16
C ASP A 13 10.62 35.51 1.25
N ARG A 14 11.02 36.64 1.85
CA ARG A 14 11.21 37.91 1.13
C ARG A 14 12.35 37.86 0.11
N ASP A 15 13.29 36.95 0.28
CA ASP A 15 14.43 36.75 -0.61
C ASP A 15 14.13 35.68 -1.69
N ARG A 16 12.86 35.27 -1.81
CA ARG A 16 12.35 34.24 -2.74
C ARG A 16 12.91 32.84 -2.47
N MET A 17 13.39 32.57 -1.26
CA MET A 17 13.74 31.21 -0.86
C MET A 17 12.47 30.43 -0.55
N VAL A 18 12.40 29.23 -1.12
CA VAL A 18 11.27 28.32 -0.98
C VAL A 18 11.59 27.32 0.14
N THR A 19 10.78 27.33 1.20
CA THR A 19 10.83 26.28 2.23
C THR A 19 9.90 25.16 1.83
N LEU A 20 10.47 23.97 1.70
CA LEU A 20 9.75 22.75 1.38
C LEU A 20 9.38 21.99 2.66
N THR A 21 8.18 21.42 2.69
CA THR A 21 7.71 20.53 3.75
C THR A 21 7.04 19.30 3.16
N TRP A 22 6.94 18.25 3.96
CA TRP A 22 6.12 17.09 3.59
C TRP A 22 4.65 17.51 3.47
N PRO A 23 3.93 17.04 2.43
CA PRO A 23 2.49 17.24 2.31
C PRO A 23 1.77 16.70 3.55
N ASN A 24 0.73 17.40 3.99
CA ASN A 24 -0.25 16.85 4.92
C ASN A 24 -1.05 15.71 4.23
N ALA A 25 -1.85 14.96 4.98
CA ALA A 25 -2.59 13.80 4.44
C ALA A 25 -3.49 14.16 3.24
N GLU A 26 -4.17 15.31 3.30
CA GLU A 26 -5.03 15.80 2.21
C GLU A 26 -4.23 16.15 0.95
N GLY A 27 -3.12 16.88 1.10
CA GLY A 27 -2.23 17.22 0.00
C GLY A 27 -1.59 15.97 -0.63
N ARG A 28 -1.17 15.00 0.18
CA ARG A 28 -0.65 13.71 -0.29
C ARG A 28 -1.70 12.95 -1.09
N ARG A 29 -2.94 12.86 -0.59
CA ARG A 29 -4.05 12.22 -1.30
C ARG A 29 -4.34 12.90 -2.64
N ALA A 30 -4.43 14.22 -2.68
CA ALA A 30 -4.67 14.97 -3.93
C ALA A 30 -3.55 14.75 -4.96
N MET A 31 -2.29 14.70 -4.52
CA MET A 31 -1.14 14.43 -5.39
C MET A 31 -1.17 12.99 -5.93
N LEU A 32 -1.48 12.01 -5.08
CA LEU A 32 -1.60 10.61 -5.49
C LEU A 32 -2.77 10.40 -6.46
N ALA A 33 -3.94 10.99 -6.21
CA ALA A 33 -5.09 10.96 -7.11
C ALA A 33 -4.78 11.59 -8.49
N SER A 34 -4.06 12.72 -8.53
CA SER A 34 -3.59 13.31 -9.78
C SER A 34 -2.63 12.39 -10.56
N ARG A 35 -1.84 11.59 -9.85
CA ARG A 35 -0.93 10.61 -10.46
C ARG A 35 -1.67 9.37 -10.93
N ALA A 36 -2.65 8.89 -10.16
CA ALA A 36 -3.54 7.81 -10.55
C ALA A 36 -4.24 8.14 -11.86
N HIS A 37 -4.79 9.35 -11.99
CA HIS A 37 -5.42 9.80 -13.22
C HIS A 37 -4.49 9.75 -14.45
N ARG A 38 -3.22 10.15 -14.27
CA ARG A 38 -2.22 10.16 -15.35
C ARG A 38 -1.66 8.79 -15.69
N LEU A 39 -1.50 7.94 -14.68
CA LEU A 39 -1.04 6.57 -14.87
C LEU A 39 -2.22 5.73 -15.39
N LEU A 40 -3.21 5.46 -14.56
CA LEU A 40 -4.26 4.48 -14.83
C LEU A 40 -5.16 4.84 -16.02
N GLY A 41 -5.25 6.14 -16.39
CA GLY A 41 -6.21 6.62 -17.39
C GLY A 41 -7.65 6.44 -16.91
N ARG A 42 -8.63 7.01 -17.62
CA ARG A 42 -10.06 6.92 -17.26
C ARG A 42 -10.66 5.50 -17.36
N THR A 43 -9.87 4.46 -17.65
CA THR A 43 -10.35 3.21 -18.26
C THR A 43 -9.96 1.92 -17.56
N MET A 44 -9.64 1.91 -16.28
CA MET A 44 -9.43 0.63 -15.59
C MET A 44 -10.13 0.67 -14.26
N PHE A 45 -11.18 -0.12 -14.09
CA PHE A 45 -11.36 -1.05 -12.96
C PHE A 45 -12.60 -1.91 -13.21
N ALA A 46 -12.44 -3.23 -13.08
CA ALA A 46 -13.54 -4.15 -12.87
C ALA A 46 -13.82 -4.22 -11.36
N GLY A 47 -14.52 -3.21 -10.83
CA GLY A 47 -14.88 -3.14 -9.42
C GLY A 47 -14.84 -1.72 -8.87
N TRP A 48 -16.00 -1.18 -8.51
CA TRP A 48 -16.20 0.21 -8.10
C TRP A 48 -16.22 0.37 -6.57
N ALA A 49 -15.37 -0.36 -5.83
CA ALA A 49 -15.35 -0.19 -4.37
C ALA A 49 -14.56 1.07 -4.01
N ARG A 50 -15.23 2.07 -3.45
CA ARG A 50 -14.55 3.21 -2.83
C ARG A 50 -14.22 2.87 -1.39
N ALA A 51 -13.30 3.61 -0.77
CA ALA A 51 -12.96 3.44 0.65
C ALA A 51 -14.19 3.55 1.58
N GLU A 52 -15.22 4.29 1.17
CA GLU A 52 -16.50 4.41 1.88
C GLU A 52 -17.36 3.14 1.84
N ASP A 53 -17.16 2.27 0.84
CA ASP A 53 -17.90 1.02 0.66
C ASP A 53 -17.21 -0.19 1.32
N VAL A 54 -15.98 -0.02 1.81
CA VAL A 54 -15.20 -1.08 2.43
C VAL A 54 -15.59 -1.23 3.91
N PRO A 55 -15.68 -2.47 4.44
CA PRO A 55 -15.92 -2.71 5.86
C PRO A 55 -15.02 -1.88 6.77
N ALA A 56 -15.60 -1.38 7.87
CA ALA A 56 -14.91 -0.48 8.80
C ALA A 56 -13.74 -1.15 9.54
N ASP A 57 -13.84 -2.47 9.78
CA ASP A 57 -12.74 -3.29 10.32
C ASP A 57 -11.97 -3.91 9.15
N PRO A 58 -10.65 -3.70 9.07
CA PRO A 58 -9.84 -4.29 8.00
C PRO A 58 -9.84 -5.83 7.98
N LEU A 59 -10.18 -6.52 9.06
CA LEU A 59 -10.33 -7.97 9.05
C LEU A 59 -11.49 -8.46 8.18
N ASP A 60 -12.55 -7.68 8.10
CA ASP A 60 -13.72 -7.99 7.29
C ASP A 60 -13.53 -7.57 5.82
N ALA A 61 -12.42 -6.88 5.51
CA ALA A 61 -12.15 -6.28 4.20
C ALA A 61 -11.26 -7.14 3.27
N ALA A 62 -10.99 -8.40 3.62
CA ALA A 62 -10.09 -9.28 2.85
C ALA A 62 -10.46 -9.36 1.35
N ASP A 63 -11.71 -9.69 1.04
CA ASP A 63 -12.17 -9.82 -0.35
C ASP A 63 -12.03 -8.50 -1.14
N TYR A 64 -12.21 -7.36 -0.46
CA TYR A 64 -12.02 -6.03 -1.04
C TYR A 64 -10.56 -5.76 -1.38
N PHE A 65 -9.63 -6.12 -0.49
CA PHE A 65 -8.20 -6.02 -0.78
C PHE A 65 -7.81 -6.86 -1.98
N SER A 66 -8.28 -8.11 -2.05
CA SER A 66 -8.02 -8.99 -3.19
C SER A 66 -8.45 -8.37 -4.51
N MET A 67 -9.70 -7.88 -4.55
CA MET A 67 -10.30 -7.27 -5.73
C MET A 67 -9.56 -5.99 -6.14
N LEU A 68 -9.30 -5.08 -5.20
CA LEU A 68 -8.64 -3.80 -5.48
C LEU A 68 -7.21 -4.01 -5.99
N MET A 69 -6.38 -4.74 -5.22
CA MET A 69 -4.96 -4.93 -5.53
C MET A 69 -4.76 -5.62 -6.88
N ASN A 70 -5.64 -6.54 -7.26
CA ASN A 70 -5.53 -7.28 -8.51
C ASN A 70 -6.26 -6.65 -9.70
N GLY A 71 -7.00 -5.55 -9.52
CA GLY A 71 -7.81 -4.92 -10.56
C GLY A 71 -7.03 -4.04 -11.57
N ILE A 72 -5.71 -3.85 -11.38
CA ILE A 72 -4.88 -3.01 -12.26
C ILE A 72 -4.65 -3.70 -13.61
N ALA A 73 -4.88 -3.03 -14.75
CA ALA A 73 -4.44 -3.57 -16.03
C ALA A 73 -2.94 -3.27 -16.26
N ARG A 74 -2.13 -4.34 -16.19
CA ARG A 74 -0.67 -4.28 -16.06
C ARG A 74 0.08 -4.11 -17.39
N GLN A 75 -0.61 -4.29 -18.52
CA GLN A 75 -0.06 -4.06 -19.86
C GLN A 75 0.46 -2.62 -20.08
N ARG A 76 -0.01 -1.66 -19.26
CA ARG A 76 0.37 -0.24 -19.36
C ARG A 76 1.39 0.20 -18.30
N PHE A 77 1.60 -0.60 -17.25
CA PHE A 77 2.46 -0.30 -16.11
C PHE A 77 3.26 -1.55 -15.72
N PRO A 78 4.44 -1.78 -16.35
CA PRO A 78 5.25 -2.93 -16.01
C PRO A 78 5.75 -2.79 -14.56
N VAL A 79 5.60 -3.86 -13.79
CA VAL A 79 6.13 -3.97 -12.43
C VAL A 79 7.51 -4.58 -12.53
N THR A 80 8.56 -3.78 -12.34
CA THR A 80 9.95 -4.21 -12.54
C THR A 80 10.69 -4.52 -11.24
N ASP A 81 10.17 -4.05 -10.11
CA ASP A 81 10.70 -4.33 -8.79
C ASP A 81 9.65 -4.08 -7.68
N ALA A 82 10.02 -4.51 -6.47
CA ALA A 82 9.27 -4.35 -5.23
C ALA A 82 8.87 -2.90 -4.94
N PHE A 83 9.77 -1.95 -5.21
CA PHE A 83 9.53 -0.54 -4.93
C PHE A 83 8.45 0.03 -5.86
N TYR A 84 8.56 -0.17 -7.16
CA TYR A 84 7.53 0.30 -8.11
C TYR A 84 6.18 -0.36 -7.88
N CYS A 85 6.18 -1.65 -7.52
CA CYS A 85 4.95 -2.37 -7.16
C CYS A 85 4.19 -1.69 -6.02
N LEU A 86 4.88 -1.42 -4.90
CA LEU A 86 4.29 -0.72 -3.77
C LEU A 86 3.85 0.69 -4.10
N ARG A 87 4.60 1.42 -4.94
CA ARG A 87 4.20 2.77 -5.37
C ARG A 87 2.98 2.76 -6.29
N TYR A 88 2.82 1.77 -7.16
CA TYR A 88 1.59 1.61 -7.93
C TYR A 88 0.41 1.26 -7.03
N LEU A 89 0.63 0.41 -6.03
CA LEU A 89 -0.40 0.06 -5.07
C LEU A 89 -0.82 1.26 -4.19
N GLU A 90 0.13 2.09 -3.75
CA GLU A 90 -0.14 3.34 -3.02
C GLU A 90 -1.02 4.29 -3.84
N ILE A 91 -0.65 4.50 -5.11
CA ILE A 91 -1.39 5.38 -6.03
C ILE A 91 -2.80 4.84 -6.26
N LEU A 92 -2.93 3.53 -6.44
CA LEU A 92 -4.22 2.88 -6.59
C LEU A 92 -5.10 3.12 -5.37
N LEU A 93 -4.62 2.73 -4.19
CA LEU A 93 -5.41 2.81 -2.96
C LEU A 93 -5.81 4.26 -2.64
N ALA A 94 -4.94 5.23 -2.91
CA ALA A 94 -5.27 6.63 -2.77
C ALA A 94 -6.34 7.12 -3.77
N ASP A 95 -6.37 6.61 -5.00
CA ASP A 95 -7.43 6.89 -5.98
C ASP A 95 -8.79 6.39 -5.50
N HIS A 96 -8.81 5.25 -4.81
CA HIS A 96 -10.00 4.70 -4.16
C HIS A 96 -10.36 5.42 -2.84
N GLY A 97 -9.60 6.45 -2.45
CA GLY A 97 -9.91 7.32 -1.31
C GLY A 97 -9.30 6.86 0.02
N PHE A 98 -8.45 5.85 0.03
CA PHE A 98 -7.73 5.46 1.24
C PHE A 98 -6.67 6.51 1.62
N ASP A 99 -6.41 6.66 2.92
CA ASP A 99 -5.16 7.27 3.38
C ASP A 99 -4.10 6.17 3.47
N VAL A 100 -3.01 6.37 2.74
CA VAL A 100 -1.98 5.35 2.52
C VAL A 100 -0.63 5.93 2.92
N GLU A 101 0.13 5.13 3.65
CA GLU A 101 1.53 5.40 3.99
C GLU A 101 2.37 4.21 3.57
N VAL A 102 3.49 4.46 2.89
CA VAL A 102 4.44 3.42 2.48
C VAL A 102 5.79 3.70 3.11
N SER A 103 6.30 2.72 3.86
CA SER A 103 7.63 2.71 4.43
C SER A 103 8.51 1.75 3.64
N THR A 104 9.51 2.28 2.95
CA THR A 104 10.44 1.49 2.12
C THR A 104 11.82 1.33 2.77
N ASP A 105 12.01 1.92 3.94
CA ASP A 105 13.21 1.86 4.78
C ASP A 105 13.17 0.69 5.78
N THR A 106 12.05 -0.02 5.85
CA THR A 106 11.86 -1.24 6.62
C THR A 106 12.13 -2.49 5.77
N ASP A 107 12.61 -3.58 6.40
CA ASP A 107 12.60 -4.92 5.81
C ASP A 107 11.78 -5.86 6.71
N PRO A 108 10.59 -6.31 6.27
CA PRO A 108 10.00 -6.10 4.94
C PRO A 108 9.47 -4.67 4.76
N MET A 109 9.28 -4.24 3.51
CA MET A 109 8.64 -2.95 3.21
C MET A 109 7.20 -2.97 3.75
N GLU A 110 6.69 -1.82 4.17
CA GLU A 110 5.39 -1.72 4.82
C GLU A 110 4.45 -0.79 4.07
N LEU A 111 3.19 -1.19 3.96
CA LEU A 111 2.10 -0.35 3.50
C LEU A 111 1.05 -0.28 4.61
N ARG A 112 0.73 0.92 5.06
CA ARG A 112 -0.25 1.18 6.11
C ARG A 112 -1.47 1.88 5.53
N LEU A 113 -2.64 1.34 5.82
CA LEU A 113 -3.93 1.89 5.41
C LEU A 113 -4.72 2.38 6.60
N ALA A 114 -5.18 3.62 6.53
CA ALA A 114 -6.16 4.10 7.49
C ALA A 114 -7.53 3.50 7.18
N PHE A 115 -8.18 3.00 8.23
CA PHE A 115 -9.54 2.46 8.23
C PHE A 115 -10.34 3.18 9.30
N GLN A 116 -11.67 3.10 9.22
CA GLN A 116 -12.55 3.81 10.14
C GLN A 116 -12.36 3.36 11.60
N LYS A 117 -12.15 2.05 11.84
CA LYS A 117 -12.03 1.50 13.18
C LYS A 117 -10.59 1.48 13.70
N ARG A 118 -9.68 0.92 12.90
CA ARG A 118 -8.25 0.78 13.23
C ARG A 118 -7.46 0.58 11.94
N PRO A 119 -6.23 1.09 11.84
CA PRO A 119 -5.43 0.96 10.63
C PRO A 119 -5.05 -0.50 10.35
N ALA A 120 -4.76 -0.80 9.09
CA ALA A 120 -4.20 -2.08 8.66
C ALA A 120 -2.76 -1.90 8.22
N VAL A 121 -1.90 -2.88 8.54
CA VAL A 121 -0.51 -2.90 8.10
C VAL A 121 -0.29 -4.09 7.17
N PHE A 122 0.29 -3.86 6.01
CA PHE A 122 0.68 -4.91 5.07
C PHE A 122 2.20 -5.01 5.06
N LEU A 123 2.73 -6.18 5.43
CA LEU A 123 4.12 -6.50 5.20
C LEU A 123 4.30 -7.01 3.78
N PHE A 124 5.16 -6.37 3.01
CA PHE A 124 5.33 -6.67 1.60
C PHE A 124 6.58 -7.50 1.32
N ALA A 125 6.43 -8.52 0.49
CA ALA A 125 7.55 -9.22 -0.15
C ALA A 125 7.27 -9.50 -1.64
N TRP A 126 8.33 -9.91 -2.33
CA TRP A 126 8.34 -10.21 -3.76
C TRP A 126 8.68 -11.67 -3.98
N ALA A 127 7.91 -12.35 -4.82
CA ALA A 127 8.20 -13.68 -5.31
C ALA A 127 8.30 -13.62 -6.85
N VAL A 128 9.36 -14.23 -7.40
CA VAL A 128 9.52 -14.31 -8.86
C VAL A 128 8.64 -15.42 -9.42
N LEU A 129 8.67 -16.60 -8.77
CA LEU A 129 7.93 -17.78 -9.18
C LEU A 129 6.72 -18.03 -8.27
N GLU A 130 5.67 -18.64 -8.82
CA GLU A 130 4.46 -19.01 -8.06
C GLU A 130 4.79 -20.01 -6.94
N GLU A 131 5.72 -20.94 -7.18
CA GLU A 131 6.14 -21.94 -6.19
C GLU A 131 6.82 -21.34 -4.95
N ASP A 132 7.39 -20.14 -5.07
CA ASP A 132 8.06 -19.44 -3.96
C ASP A 132 7.07 -18.69 -3.05
N VAL A 133 5.83 -18.47 -3.50
CA VAL A 133 4.85 -17.63 -2.80
C VAL A 133 4.55 -18.14 -1.39
N GLU A 134 4.34 -19.44 -1.21
CA GLU A 134 4.05 -20.03 0.10
C GLU A 134 5.22 -19.92 1.07
N THR A 135 6.44 -20.06 0.56
CA THR A 135 7.66 -19.86 1.35
C THR A 135 7.79 -18.41 1.81
N ALA A 136 7.51 -17.46 0.91
CA ALA A 136 7.54 -16.03 1.21
C ALA A 136 6.45 -15.61 2.21
N LEU A 137 5.22 -16.09 2.03
CA LEU A 137 4.12 -15.89 2.98
C LEU A 137 4.49 -16.40 4.38
N SER A 138 5.00 -17.62 4.47
CA SER A 138 5.42 -18.23 5.75
C SER A 138 6.57 -17.46 6.40
N ALA A 139 7.44 -16.82 5.62
CA ALA A 139 8.49 -15.95 6.16
C ALA A 139 7.93 -14.64 6.71
N LEU A 140 6.97 -14.02 6.03
CA LEU A 140 6.27 -12.84 6.52
C LEU A 140 5.46 -13.13 7.78
N GLU A 141 4.73 -14.25 7.84
CA GLU A 141 3.95 -14.64 9.02
C GLU A 141 4.84 -14.83 10.26
N ARG A 142 6.02 -15.45 10.08
CA ARG A 142 7.01 -15.56 11.16
C ARG A 142 7.51 -14.19 11.61
N ARG A 143 7.74 -13.26 10.69
CA ARG A 143 8.10 -11.87 11.01
C ARG A 143 6.98 -11.16 11.77
N ILE A 144 5.73 -11.32 11.34
CA ILE A 144 4.54 -10.78 12.02
C ILE A 144 4.47 -11.28 13.46
N ALA A 145 4.61 -12.60 13.67
CA ALA A 145 4.58 -13.21 15.00
C ALA A 145 5.68 -12.68 15.94
N GLN A 146 6.81 -12.26 15.39
CA GLN A 146 7.96 -11.72 16.12
C GLN A 146 7.89 -10.20 16.34
N ARG A 147 6.93 -9.48 15.73
CA ARG A 147 6.81 -8.04 15.95
C ARG A 147 6.42 -7.79 17.41
N PRO A 148 7.06 -6.81 18.08
CA PRO A 148 6.53 -6.33 19.35
C PRO A 148 5.09 -5.86 19.15
N GLU A 149 4.22 -6.05 20.14
CA GLU A 149 2.81 -5.67 20.08
C GLU A 149 2.63 -4.17 19.79
N GLU A 150 2.68 -3.79 18.53
CA GLU A 150 2.36 -2.45 18.07
C GLU A 150 0.84 -2.34 17.98
N LYS A 151 0.25 -1.83 19.07
CA LYS A 151 -1.08 -1.18 19.11
C LYS A 151 -2.32 -2.00 18.73
N GLY A 152 -2.22 -3.31 18.50
CA GLY A 152 -3.38 -4.14 18.14
C GLY A 152 -3.89 -3.90 16.71
N ASP A 153 -3.03 -3.32 15.86
CA ASP A 153 -3.31 -3.12 14.44
C ASP A 153 -3.15 -4.46 13.71
N PRO A 154 -4.13 -4.91 12.90
CA PRO A 154 -4.01 -6.14 12.15
C PRO A 154 -2.91 -6.02 11.09
N VAL A 155 -2.03 -7.03 11.07
CA VAL A 155 -0.91 -7.12 10.14
C VAL A 155 -1.14 -8.26 9.16
N PHE A 156 -1.05 -7.96 7.87
CA PHE A 156 -1.31 -8.88 6.77
C PHE A 156 -0.01 -9.15 5.98
N PRO A 157 0.32 -10.42 5.69
CA PRO A 157 1.38 -10.71 4.73
C PRO A 157 0.87 -10.47 3.30
N LEU A 158 1.62 -9.70 2.51
CA LEU A 158 1.30 -9.36 1.13
C LEU A 158 2.49 -9.71 0.23
N ILE A 159 2.26 -10.57 -0.75
CA ILE A 159 3.26 -10.98 -1.73
C ILE A 159 2.81 -10.51 -3.11
N TRP A 160 3.72 -9.88 -3.85
CA TRP A 160 3.58 -9.79 -5.30
C TRP A 160 4.28 -10.99 -5.94
N CYS A 161 3.58 -11.72 -6.80
CA CYS A 161 4.12 -12.78 -7.63
C CYS A 161 4.30 -12.30 -9.07
N GLU A 162 5.54 -12.29 -9.55
CA GLU A 162 5.91 -11.83 -10.90
C GLU A 162 5.37 -12.75 -11.99
N GLU A 163 5.54 -14.07 -11.85
CA GLU A 163 5.09 -15.07 -12.83
C GLU A 163 3.58 -15.01 -13.09
N THR A 164 2.78 -14.85 -12.04
CA THR A 164 1.31 -14.77 -12.16
C THR A 164 0.79 -13.34 -12.31
N GLU A 165 1.68 -12.36 -12.17
CA GLU A 165 1.38 -10.93 -12.09
C GLU A 165 0.28 -10.59 -11.08
N ARG A 166 0.25 -11.24 -9.91
CA ARG A 166 -0.83 -11.09 -8.93
C ARG A 166 -0.32 -10.81 -7.52
N PHE A 167 -1.15 -10.09 -6.78
CA PHE A 167 -1.00 -10.00 -5.33
C PHE A 167 -1.66 -11.19 -4.66
N VAL A 168 -0.90 -11.84 -3.79
CA VAL A 168 -1.35 -12.91 -2.90
C VAL A 168 -1.22 -12.40 -1.47
N PHE A 169 -2.28 -12.50 -0.69
CA PHE A 169 -2.26 -12.19 0.73
C PHE A 169 -3.07 -13.24 1.48
N ARG A 170 -2.78 -13.40 2.76
CA ARG A 170 -3.54 -14.25 3.69
C ARG A 170 -4.21 -13.36 4.74
N GLY A 171 -5.30 -13.85 5.33
CA GLY A 171 -5.99 -13.15 6.42
C GLY A 171 -5.02 -12.72 7.53
N ALA A 172 -5.32 -11.62 8.22
CA ALA A 172 -4.43 -11.11 9.26
C ALA A 172 -4.30 -12.10 10.42
N SER A 173 -3.08 -12.20 10.93
CA SER A 173 -2.85 -12.76 12.25
C SER A 173 -3.20 -11.69 13.27
N GLU A 174 -4.32 -11.84 13.97
CA GLU A 174 -4.49 -11.14 15.24
C GLU A 174 -3.65 -11.85 16.29
N HIS A 175 -2.69 -11.14 16.90
CA HIS A 175 -2.12 -11.58 18.16
C HIS A 175 -3.27 -11.67 19.17
N GLN A 176 -3.64 -12.89 19.54
CA GLN A 176 -4.44 -13.09 20.75
C GLN A 176 -3.52 -12.86 21.94
N PRO A 177 -3.85 -11.94 22.86
CA PRO A 177 -3.09 -11.80 24.09
C PRO A 177 -3.14 -13.14 24.84
N VAL A 178 -1.97 -13.64 25.22
CA VAL A 178 -1.84 -14.80 26.11
C VAL A 178 -2.28 -14.42 27.52
#